data_AF-A0A3S3NWJ2-F1
#
_entry.id   AF-A0A3S3NWJ2-F1
#
_cell.length_a   1.000
_cell.length_b   1.000
_cell.length_c   1.000
_cell.angle_alpha   90.00
_cell.angle_beta   90.00
_cell.angle_gamma   90.00
#
_symmetry.space_group_name_H-M   'P 1'
#
loop_
_entity.id
_entity.type
_entity.pdbx_description
1 polymer ?
#
loop_
_entity_poly.entity_id
_entity_poly.type
_entity_poly.pdbx_seq_one_letter_code
_entity_poly.pdbx_strand_id
1 'polypeptide(L)'
;MPSTTSSITTPESTQTKRPIQKIPGDYGLPLLGPISDRLNFFYFQGQDAFFQTRIHKYNSTVFRTNMPPGPFISSDSRVVAVLDAASFSILFDLSNVEKKDVLTGTFVPSLSLTGGHRVLAYLDPSEPSHATLKHLIFSLLSLRRKHFIPEFRTTFSALFSNLEVQLSARREASFTALNDSAAFEFLTRAYFGVSPEMGSDFSSLTAKWLLPQVSPVKSFGFLPSMLEDFLLHTFPLPSALVKSDYKKLYDFFSKNRDLVSRRGRENSESLEKKHATISSSLSASTLTVG
;
A
#
# COMPACT_ATOMS: atom_id res chain seq x y z
N MET A 1 14.92 -65.10 -2.25
CA MET A 1 13.96 -64.02 -2.56
C MET A 1 14.72 -62.70 -2.47
N PRO A 2 15.12 -62.09 -3.60
CA PRO A 2 15.89 -60.85 -3.57
C PRO A 2 14.96 -59.65 -3.36
N SER A 3 15.37 -58.74 -2.49
CA SER A 3 14.66 -57.51 -2.14
C SER A 3 14.87 -56.45 -3.22
N THR A 4 13.81 -56.14 -3.97
CA THR A 4 13.81 -55.08 -4.98
C THR A 4 13.92 -53.71 -4.30
N THR A 5 15.03 -53.02 -4.52
CA THR A 5 15.18 -51.60 -4.15
C THR A 5 14.51 -50.76 -5.24
N SER A 6 13.32 -50.23 -4.97
CA SER A 6 12.68 -49.24 -5.85
C SER A 6 13.34 -47.88 -5.64
N SER A 7 14.13 -47.46 -6.62
CA SER A 7 14.58 -46.07 -6.77
C SER A 7 13.37 -45.17 -7.03
N ILE A 8 13.09 -44.26 -6.09
CA ILE A 8 12.12 -43.18 -6.29
C ILE A 8 12.76 -42.18 -7.24
N THR A 9 12.42 -42.26 -8.52
CA THR A 9 12.76 -41.23 -9.51
C THR A 9 11.88 -40.02 -9.23
N THR A 10 12.47 -38.94 -8.71
CA THR A 10 11.83 -37.63 -8.66
C THR A 10 11.50 -37.19 -10.08
N PRO A 11 10.25 -36.83 -10.41
CA PRO A 11 9.94 -36.37 -11.76
C PRO A 11 10.63 -35.03 -11.99
N GLU A 12 11.60 -35.05 -12.89
CA GLU A 12 12.25 -33.87 -13.42
C GLU A 12 11.18 -32.97 -14.05
N SER A 13 11.02 -31.77 -13.50
CA SER A 13 10.10 -30.77 -14.01
C SER A 13 10.53 -30.39 -15.42
N THR A 14 9.88 -31.00 -16.42
CA THR A 14 9.95 -30.58 -17.81
C THR A 14 9.19 -29.26 -17.92
N GLN A 15 9.81 -28.15 -17.52
CA GLN A 15 9.35 -26.83 -17.91
C GLN A 15 9.41 -26.75 -19.44
N THR A 16 8.25 -26.88 -20.07
CA THR A 16 8.08 -26.58 -21.49
C THR A 16 8.50 -25.12 -21.72
N LYS A 17 9.65 -24.94 -22.37
CA LYS A 17 10.18 -23.61 -22.71
C LYS A 17 9.17 -22.91 -23.63
N ARG A 18 8.49 -21.90 -23.11
CA ARG A 18 7.59 -21.06 -23.90
C ARG A 18 8.41 -20.28 -24.95
N PRO A 19 7.85 -20.03 -26.15
CA PRO A 19 8.53 -19.22 -27.15
C PRO A 19 8.76 -17.81 -26.61
N ILE A 20 9.96 -17.28 -26.79
CA ILE A 20 10.29 -15.90 -26.44
C ILE A 20 9.61 -14.98 -27.46
N GLN A 21 8.82 -14.03 -26.98
CA GLN A 21 8.14 -13.03 -27.80
C GLN A 21 8.55 -11.62 -27.40
N LYS A 22 8.56 -10.70 -28.37
CA LYS A 22 8.72 -9.28 -28.08
C LYS A 22 7.48 -8.77 -27.35
N ILE A 23 7.66 -8.04 -26.26
CA ILE A 23 6.55 -7.40 -25.54
C ILE A 23 5.85 -6.41 -26.49
N PRO A 24 4.56 -6.62 -26.82
CA PRO A 24 3.81 -5.74 -27.70
C PRO A 24 3.43 -4.42 -27.01
N GLY A 25 2.88 -3.48 -27.78
CA GLY A 25 2.51 -2.14 -27.31
C GLY A 25 3.60 -1.07 -27.50
N ASP A 26 3.19 0.18 -27.36
CA ASP A 26 4.01 1.37 -27.48
C ASP A 26 3.55 2.43 -26.45
N TYR A 27 4.21 3.58 -26.43
CA TYR A 27 3.94 4.66 -25.47
C TYR A 27 3.37 5.92 -26.14
N GLY A 28 3.05 5.87 -27.44
CA GLY A 28 2.65 7.02 -28.23
C GLY A 28 3.74 8.09 -28.37
N LEU A 29 3.32 9.29 -28.77
CA LEU A 29 4.20 10.47 -28.85
C LEU A 29 4.54 11.00 -27.45
N PRO A 30 5.72 11.59 -27.24
CA PRO A 30 6.06 12.26 -25.98
C PRO A 30 4.98 13.26 -25.56
N LEU A 31 4.64 13.27 -24.26
CA LEU A 31 3.56 14.04 -23.63
C LEU A 31 2.13 13.62 -24.06
N LEU A 32 1.86 13.50 -25.36
CA LEU A 32 0.51 13.21 -25.86
C LEU A 32 0.06 11.77 -25.60
N GLY A 33 0.96 10.80 -25.72
CA GLY A 33 0.70 9.39 -25.42
C GLY A 33 0.24 9.19 -23.97
N PRO A 34 1.02 9.63 -22.97
CA PRO A 34 0.63 9.56 -21.56
C PRO A 34 -0.69 10.27 -21.25
N ILE A 35 -0.94 11.46 -21.80
CA ILE A 35 -2.21 12.19 -21.60
C ILE A 35 -3.37 11.39 -22.19
N SER A 36 -3.24 10.91 -23.44
CA SER A 36 -4.28 10.09 -24.08
C SER A 36 -4.57 8.82 -23.28
N ASP A 37 -3.55 8.10 -22.84
CA ASP A 37 -3.73 6.90 -22.02
C ASP A 37 -4.38 7.23 -20.67
N ARG A 38 -3.97 8.31 -20.00
CA ARG A 38 -4.58 8.78 -18.75
C ARG A 38 -6.07 9.10 -18.90
N LEU A 39 -6.43 9.82 -19.96
CA LEU A 39 -7.84 10.15 -20.23
C LEU A 39 -8.68 8.92 -20.56
N ASN A 40 -8.13 7.96 -21.30
CA ASN A 40 -8.80 6.68 -21.55
C ASN A 40 -8.97 5.88 -20.26
N PHE A 41 -7.93 5.83 -19.42
CA PHE A 41 -7.92 5.11 -18.15
C PHE A 41 -8.98 5.63 -17.17
N PHE A 42 -9.09 6.96 -17.02
CA PHE A 42 -10.03 7.55 -16.06
C PHE A 42 -11.43 7.83 -16.60
N TYR A 43 -11.59 8.17 -17.89
CA TYR A 43 -12.82 8.77 -18.38
C TYR A 43 -13.43 8.10 -19.61
N PHE A 44 -12.67 7.92 -20.69
CA PHE A 44 -13.27 7.48 -21.96
C PHE A 44 -13.53 5.97 -22.02
N GLN A 45 -12.70 5.16 -21.35
CA GLN A 45 -12.85 3.70 -21.30
C GLN A 45 -13.16 3.23 -19.87
N GLY A 46 -12.44 3.79 -18.89
CA GLY A 46 -12.40 3.27 -17.53
C GLY A 46 -11.34 2.18 -17.37
N GLN A 47 -10.97 1.88 -16.12
CA GLN A 47 -9.77 1.10 -15.79
C GLN A 47 -9.81 -0.32 -16.38
N ASP A 48 -10.92 -1.03 -16.23
CA ASP A 48 -11.02 -2.43 -16.68
C ASP A 48 -11.01 -2.52 -18.21
N ALA A 49 -11.81 -1.70 -18.88
CA ALA A 49 -11.86 -1.66 -20.34
C ALA A 49 -10.53 -1.19 -20.95
N PHE A 50 -9.81 -0.29 -20.28
CA PHE A 50 -8.47 0.14 -20.69
C PHE A 50 -7.51 -1.03 -20.86
N PHE A 51 -7.49 -1.94 -19.90
CA PHE A 51 -6.63 -3.12 -19.97
C PHE A 51 -7.21 -4.19 -20.91
N GLN A 52 -8.49 -4.51 -20.82
CA GLN A 52 -9.13 -5.55 -21.64
C GLN A 52 -8.99 -5.27 -23.14
N THR A 53 -9.22 -4.03 -23.57
CA THR A 53 -9.09 -3.65 -24.99
C THR A 53 -7.66 -3.82 -25.50
N ARG A 54 -6.64 -3.55 -24.66
CA ARG A 54 -5.22 -3.76 -25.00
C ARG A 54 -4.85 -5.24 -25.02
N ILE A 55 -5.39 -6.05 -24.11
CA ILE A 55 -5.24 -7.51 -24.14
C ILE A 55 -5.75 -8.05 -25.48
N HIS A 56 -6.96 -7.66 -25.90
CA HIS A 56 -7.53 -8.09 -27.18
C HIS A 56 -6.72 -7.58 -28.39
N LYS A 57 -6.32 -6.30 -28.38
CA LYS A 57 -5.54 -5.68 -29.47
C LYS A 57 -4.19 -6.36 -29.69
N TYR A 58 -3.50 -6.71 -28.61
CA TYR A 58 -2.15 -7.29 -28.67
C TYR A 58 -2.13 -8.82 -28.59
N ASN A 59 -3.28 -9.45 -28.36
CA ASN A 59 -3.42 -10.87 -28.06
C ASN A 59 -2.43 -11.34 -26.97
N SER A 60 -2.27 -10.52 -25.93
CA SER A 60 -1.27 -10.71 -24.87
C SER A 60 -1.74 -10.12 -23.55
N THR A 61 -1.49 -10.81 -22.45
CA THR A 61 -1.68 -10.32 -21.07
C THR A 61 -0.46 -9.54 -20.55
N VAL A 62 0.61 -9.47 -21.35
CA VAL A 62 1.81 -8.69 -21.07
C VAL A 62 2.05 -7.71 -22.21
N PHE A 63 2.03 -6.40 -21.93
CA PHE A 63 2.22 -5.36 -22.95
C PHE A 63 2.73 -4.04 -22.36
N ARG A 64 3.28 -3.19 -23.23
CA ARG A 64 3.69 -1.82 -22.91
C ARG A 64 2.49 -0.89 -22.94
N THR A 65 2.40 0.00 -21.95
CA THR A 65 1.38 1.06 -21.88
C THR A 65 1.88 2.20 -21.01
N ASN A 66 1.29 3.39 -21.13
CA ASN A 66 1.45 4.41 -20.09
C ASN A 66 0.44 4.19 -18.96
N MET A 67 0.79 4.62 -17.75
CA MET A 67 -0.10 4.70 -16.60
C MET A 67 -0.17 6.14 -16.05
N PRO A 68 -1.32 6.58 -15.50
CA PRO A 68 -1.41 7.82 -14.73
C PRO A 68 -0.36 7.86 -13.61
N PRO A 69 0.13 9.04 -13.18
CA PRO A 69 -0.42 10.38 -13.44
C PRO A 69 0.35 11.24 -14.47
N GLY A 70 1.22 10.65 -15.30
CA GLY A 70 2.07 11.42 -16.22
C GLY A 70 1.30 12.43 -17.11
N PRO A 71 1.97 13.49 -17.62
CA PRO A 71 3.43 13.66 -17.63
C PRO A 71 3.99 14.64 -16.57
N PHE A 72 3.19 15.52 -15.97
CA PHE A 72 3.73 16.59 -15.11
C PHE A 72 3.94 16.16 -13.65
N ILE A 73 3.17 15.17 -13.18
CA ILE A 73 3.32 14.60 -11.83
C ILE A 73 4.33 13.44 -11.83
N SER A 74 4.35 12.65 -12.90
CA SER A 74 5.28 11.53 -13.08
C SER A 74 6.20 11.81 -14.26
N SER A 75 7.51 11.78 -14.00
CA SER A 75 8.56 11.96 -15.01
C SER A 75 8.65 10.80 -16.00
N ASP A 76 8.11 9.62 -15.65
CA ASP A 76 8.07 8.46 -16.54
C ASP A 76 6.81 7.62 -16.30
N SER A 77 5.83 7.74 -17.20
CA SER A 77 4.57 7.00 -17.15
C SER A 77 4.66 5.59 -17.74
N ARG A 78 5.80 5.22 -18.33
CA ARG A 78 5.93 4.01 -19.15
C ARG A 78 6.04 2.78 -18.25
N VAL A 79 5.17 1.80 -18.47
CA VAL A 79 5.21 0.52 -17.75
C VAL A 79 5.13 -0.67 -18.70
N VAL A 80 5.39 -1.86 -18.16
CA VAL A 80 4.97 -3.13 -18.74
C VAL A 80 3.87 -3.68 -17.84
N ALA A 81 2.65 -3.78 -18.36
CA ALA A 81 1.53 -4.38 -17.67
C ALA A 81 1.71 -5.91 -17.64
N VAL A 82 1.40 -6.53 -16.50
CA VAL A 82 1.39 -7.99 -16.30
C VAL A 82 0.02 -8.37 -15.74
N LEU A 83 -0.83 -8.98 -16.57
CA LEU A 83 -2.27 -9.10 -16.31
C LEU A 83 -2.78 -10.55 -16.28
N ASP A 84 -1.88 -11.51 -16.06
CA ASP A 84 -2.22 -12.90 -15.81
C ASP A 84 -1.49 -13.43 -14.57
N ALA A 85 -2.04 -14.46 -13.94
CA ALA A 85 -1.51 -14.98 -12.67
C ALA A 85 -0.06 -15.48 -12.75
N ALA A 86 0.38 -15.98 -13.92
CA ALA A 86 1.75 -16.45 -14.07
C ALA A 86 2.73 -15.27 -14.11
N SER A 87 2.46 -14.27 -14.95
CA SER A 87 3.31 -13.08 -15.05
C SER A 87 3.26 -12.18 -13.81
N PHE A 88 2.11 -12.03 -13.17
CA PHE A 88 1.92 -11.15 -12.01
C PHE A 88 2.80 -11.53 -10.81
N SER A 89 3.10 -12.83 -10.65
CA SER A 89 3.91 -13.34 -9.54
C SER A 89 5.31 -12.71 -9.44
N ILE A 90 5.88 -12.22 -10.55
CA ILE A 90 7.18 -11.55 -10.56
C ILE A 90 7.21 -10.31 -9.68
N LEU A 91 6.06 -9.67 -9.45
CA LEU A 91 5.96 -8.48 -8.62
C LEU A 91 6.24 -8.75 -7.14
N PHE A 92 6.32 -10.01 -6.71
CA PHE A 92 6.65 -10.40 -5.34
C PHE A 92 8.10 -10.87 -5.18
N ASP A 93 8.81 -11.12 -6.28
CA ASP A 93 10.20 -11.58 -6.23
C ASP A 93 11.16 -10.40 -6.12
N LEU A 94 11.55 -10.11 -4.88
CA LEU A 94 12.45 -8.99 -4.53
C LEU A 94 13.87 -9.15 -5.10
N SER A 95 14.24 -10.32 -5.63
CA SER A 95 15.50 -10.47 -6.37
C SER A 95 15.43 -9.92 -7.79
N ASN A 96 14.21 -9.74 -8.31
CA ASN A 96 13.93 -9.27 -9.68
C ASN A 96 13.26 -7.89 -9.73
N VAL A 97 12.63 -7.45 -8.64
CA VAL A 97 11.98 -6.13 -8.57
C VAL A 97 12.40 -5.34 -7.33
N GLU A 98 12.77 -4.09 -7.54
CA GLU A 98 12.93 -3.09 -6.48
C GLU A 98 11.53 -2.54 -6.08
N LYS A 99 11.30 -2.34 -4.78
CA LYS A 99 10.03 -1.81 -4.21
C LYS A 99 10.18 -0.42 -3.58
N LYS A 100 11.27 0.27 -3.93
CA LYS A 100 11.53 1.63 -3.49
C LYS A 100 10.58 2.61 -4.18
N ASP A 101 9.89 3.44 -3.41
CA ASP A 101 9.19 4.62 -3.92
C ASP A 101 8.11 4.34 -4.99
N VAL A 102 7.51 3.14 -4.98
CA VAL A 102 6.53 2.70 -6.01
C VAL A 102 5.14 2.36 -5.46
N LEU A 103 4.84 2.67 -4.19
CA LEU A 103 3.53 2.38 -3.57
C LEU A 103 2.37 2.96 -4.39
N THR A 104 2.56 4.18 -4.90
CA THR A 104 1.58 4.93 -5.69
C THR A 104 1.87 4.87 -7.19
N GLY A 105 2.64 3.86 -7.64
CA GLY A 105 3.01 3.67 -9.04
C GLY A 105 4.19 4.54 -9.45
N THR A 106 4.03 5.30 -10.54
CA THR A 106 5.13 6.05 -11.18
C THR A 106 5.35 7.45 -10.58
N PHE A 107 4.77 7.73 -9.41
CA PHE A 107 4.96 8.98 -8.68
C PHE A 107 5.03 8.72 -7.18
N VAL A 108 5.64 9.66 -6.44
CA VAL A 108 5.70 9.66 -4.98
C VAL A 108 5.08 10.96 -4.45
N PRO A 109 4.13 10.90 -3.51
CA PRO A 109 3.62 12.10 -2.86
C PRO A 109 4.74 12.88 -2.14
N SER A 110 4.55 14.20 -2.00
CA SER A 110 5.51 15.04 -1.29
C SER A 110 5.74 14.55 0.13
N LEU A 111 7.01 14.47 0.57
CA LEU A 111 7.38 14.12 1.95
C LEU A 111 6.78 15.09 2.98
N SER A 112 6.41 16.31 2.58
CA SER A 112 5.71 17.26 3.46
C SER A 112 4.33 16.76 3.93
N LEU A 113 3.72 15.79 3.22
CA LEU A 113 2.49 15.11 3.63
C LEU A 113 2.73 14.05 4.70
N THR A 114 3.99 13.66 4.94
CA THR A 114 4.40 12.61 5.88
C THR A 114 5.45 13.11 6.87
N GLY A 115 5.41 14.41 7.19
CA GLY A 115 6.30 15.01 8.20
C GLY A 115 7.78 15.08 7.79
N GLY A 116 8.08 14.99 6.49
CA GLY A 116 9.44 14.99 5.96
C GLY A 116 10.08 13.60 5.84
N HIS A 117 9.31 12.53 6.06
CA HIS A 117 9.84 11.16 6.06
C HIS A 117 9.28 10.29 4.93
N ARG A 118 10.16 9.47 4.34
CA ARG A 118 9.75 8.31 3.53
C ARG A 118 9.21 7.24 4.48
N VAL A 119 7.90 7.05 4.50
CA VAL A 119 7.24 6.09 5.38
C VAL A 119 7.49 4.66 4.91
N LEU A 120 7.32 3.68 5.81
CA LEU A 120 7.63 2.26 5.58
C LEU A 120 7.15 1.73 4.21
N ALA A 121 5.95 2.11 3.78
CA ALA A 121 5.34 1.61 2.55
C ALA A 121 6.08 2.02 1.26
N TYR A 122 6.98 3.00 1.32
CA TYR A 122 7.83 3.43 0.20
C TYR A 122 9.27 2.90 0.31
N LEU A 123 9.61 2.17 1.39
CA LEU A 123 10.96 1.67 1.60
C LEU A 123 11.15 0.30 0.96
N ASP A 124 12.24 0.15 0.22
CA ASP A 124 12.64 -1.16 -0.28
C ASP A 124 13.12 -2.07 0.88
N PRO A 125 12.91 -3.40 0.82
CA PRO A 125 13.41 -4.31 1.84
C PRO A 125 14.93 -4.31 2.06
N SER A 126 15.72 -3.83 1.09
CA SER A 126 17.17 -3.60 1.24
C SER A 126 17.51 -2.41 2.16
N GLU A 127 16.56 -1.50 2.42
CA GLU A 127 16.76 -0.36 3.32
C GLU A 127 16.64 -0.80 4.79
N PRO A 128 17.64 -0.58 5.66
CA PRO A 128 17.61 -1.03 7.06
C PRO A 128 16.39 -0.53 7.87
N SER A 129 15.92 0.67 7.55
CA SER A 129 14.73 1.27 8.16
C SER A 129 13.45 0.50 7.85
N HIS A 130 13.36 -0.18 6.70
CA HIS A 130 12.20 -1.00 6.35
C HIS A 130 11.99 -2.12 7.38
N ALA A 131 13.04 -2.91 7.67
CA ALA A 131 12.97 -4.00 8.65
C ALA A 131 12.60 -3.49 10.05
N THR A 132 13.23 -2.38 10.46
CA THR A 132 13.00 -1.76 11.78
C THR A 132 11.55 -1.31 11.96
N LEU A 133 11.01 -0.54 11.00
CA LEU A 133 9.65 -0.02 11.05
C LEU A 133 8.61 -1.14 10.90
N LYS A 134 8.86 -2.12 10.02
CA LYS A 134 7.96 -3.28 9.86
C LYS A 134 7.89 -4.12 11.13
N HIS A 135 9.02 -4.33 11.81
CA HIS A 135 9.06 -5.03 13.09
C HIS A 135 8.32 -4.27 14.20
N LEU A 136 8.40 -2.93 14.21
CA LEU A 136 7.61 -2.10 15.13
C LEU A 136 6.11 -2.34 14.94
N ILE A 137 5.62 -2.36 13.69
CA ILE A 137 4.21 -2.64 13.38
C ILE A 137 3.83 -4.06 13.84
N PHE A 138 4.60 -5.09 13.48
CA PHE A 138 4.31 -6.46 13.91
C PHE A 138 4.29 -6.63 15.43
N SER A 139 5.17 -5.92 16.13
CA SER A 139 5.19 -5.93 17.59
C SER A 139 3.91 -5.34 18.17
N LEU A 140 3.42 -4.21 17.62
CA LEU A 140 2.17 -3.59 18.04
C LEU A 140 0.97 -4.53 17.82
N LEU A 141 0.87 -5.12 16.63
CA LEU A 141 -0.20 -6.08 16.30
C LEU A 141 -0.18 -7.28 17.26
N SER A 142 0.99 -7.86 17.51
CA SER A 142 1.16 -9.00 18.42
C SER A 142 0.81 -8.67 19.87
N LEU A 143 1.22 -7.50 20.37
CA LEU A 143 0.93 -7.02 21.71
C LEU A 143 -0.59 -6.88 21.96
N ARG A 144 -1.31 -6.43 20.93
CA ARG A 144 -2.74 -6.12 21.02
C ARG A 144 -3.66 -7.24 20.54
N ARG A 145 -3.13 -8.40 20.15
CA ARG A 145 -3.90 -9.54 19.60
C ARG A 145 -5.14 -9.94 20.41
N LYS A 146 -5.06 -9.89 21.76
CA LYS A 146 -6.18 -10.27 22.66
C LYS A 146 -7.31 -9.23 22.68
N HIS A 147 -7.05 -8.01 22.24
CA HIS A 147 -8.03 -6.91 22.22
C HIS A 147 -8.74 -6.81 20.87
N PHE A 148 -8.16 -7.34 19.79
CA PHE A 148 -8.73 -7.21 18.44
C PHE A 148 -10.18 -7.71 18.35
N ILE A 149 -10.45 -8.96 18.77
CA ILE A 149 -11.81 -9.53 18.66
C ILE A 149 -12.82 -8.84 19.61
N PRO A 150 -12.51 -8.63 20.91
CA PRO A 150 -13.42 -7.91 21.80
C PRO A 150 -13.77 -6.51 21.30
N GLU A 151 -12.77 -5.72 20.91
CA GLU A 151 -13.01 -4.35 20.45
C GLU A 151 -13.81 -4.32 19.14
N PHE A 152 -13.55 -5.26 18.21
CA PHE A 152 -14.34 -5.39 16.98
C PHE A 152 -15.82 -5.63 17.28
N ARG A 153 -16.12 -6.58 18.19
CA ARG A 153 -17.51 -6.90 18.56
C ARG A 153 -18.18 -5.68 19.17
N THR A 154 -17.52 -5.01 20.11
CA THR A 154 -18.06 -3.81 20.76
C THR A 154 -18.38 -2.71 19.74
N THR A 155 -17.43 -2.34 18.88
CA THR A 155 -17.61 -1.20 17.96
C THR A 155 -18.60 -1.51 16.85
N PHE A 156 -18.54 -2.71 16.25
CA PHE A 156 -19.43 -3.05 15.15
C PHE A 156 -20.84 -3.42 15.62
N SER A 157 -21.03 -3.97 16.83
CA SER A 157 -22.37 -4.09 17.42
C SER A 157 -23.03 -2.72 17.60
N ALA A 158 -22.29 -1.72 18.09
CA ALA A 158 -22.80 -0.35 18.21
C ALA A 158 -23.16 0.25 16.84
N LEU A 159 -22.34 0.01 15.80
CA LEU A 159 -22.67 0.39 14.43
C LEU A 159 -24.00 -0.22 13.96
N PHE A 160 -24.21 -1.53 14.17
CA PHE A 160 -25.44 -2.19 13.72
C PHE A 160 -26.66 -1.69 14.49
N SER A 161 -26.55 -1.45 15.80
CA SER A 161 -27.63 -0.82 16.56
C SER A 161 -27.97 0.58 16.00
N ASN A 162 -26.97 1.38 15.63
CA ASN A 162 -27.21 2.69 15.02
C ASN A 162 -27.85 2.60 13.62
N LEU A 163 -27.50 1.57 12.83
CA LEU A 163 -28.17 1.29 11.56
C LEU A 163 -29.64 0.94 11.78
N GLU A 164 -29.96 0.10 12.75
CA GLU A 164 -31.35 -0.26 13.10
C GLU A 164 -32.15 0.97 13.51
N VAL A 165 -31.57 1.87 14.32
CA VAL A 165 -32.21 3.14 14.68
C VAL A 165 -32.50 3.99 13.44
N GLN A 166 -31.53 4.19 12.53
CA GLN A 166 -31.75 4.99 11.32
C GLN A 166 -32.77 4.35 10.38
N LEU A 167 -32.70 3.03 10.17
CA LEU A 167 -33.65 2.30 9.33
C LEU A 167 -35.06 2.38 9.90
N SER A 168 -35.23 2.22 11.22
CA SER A 168 -36.55 2.31 11.84
C SER A 168 -37.16 3.71 11.71
N ALA A 169 -36.34 4.77 11.78
CA ALA A 169 -36.78 6.16 11.71
C ALA A 169 -36.98 6.70 10.29
N ARG A 170 -36.11 6.31 9.34
CA ARG A 170 -36.02 6.94 8.00
C ARG A 170 -36.22 5.97 6.84
N ARG A 171 -36.32 4.66 7.10
CA ARG A 171 -36.30 3.56 6.11
C ARG A 171 -35.02 3.47 5.26
N GLU A 172 -34.03 4.31 5.58
CA GLU A 172 -32.71 4.32 4.98
C GLU A 172 -31.67 4.59 6.07
N ALA A 173 -30.44 4.11 5.86
CA ALA A 173 -29.32 4.37 6.74
C ALA A 173 -28.02 4.42 5.95
N SER A 174 -27.13 5.37 6.30
CA SER A 174 -25.83 5.48 5.63
C SER A 174 -24.83 4.51 6.26
N PHE A 175 -24.58 3.38 5.61
CA PHE A 175 -23.56 2.43 6.04
C PHE A 175 -22.17 3.07 6.05
N THR A 176 -21.80 3.78 4.98
CA THR A 176 -20.46 4.36 4.82
C THR A 176 -20.12 5.31 5.96
N ALA A 177 -21.00 6.26 6.29
CA ALA A 177 -20.71 7.24 7.34
C ALA A 177 -20.56 6.59 8.73
N LEU A 178 -21.42 5.62 9.06
CA LEU A 178 -21.34 4.89 10.32
C LEU A 178 -20.10 3.99 10.36
N ASN A 179 -19.79 3.30 9.27
CA ASN A 179 -18.64 2.42 9.14
C ASN A 179 -17.32 3.18 9.27
N ASP A 180 -17.19 4.35 8.66
CA ASP A 180 -15.97 5.14 8.75
C ASP A 180 -15.64 5.54 10.20
N SER A 181 -16.66 5.96 10.95
CA SER A 181 -16.50 6.26 12.38
C SER A 181 -16.18 5.00 13.19
N ALA A 182 -16.91 3.91 12.97
CA ALA A 182 -16.73 2.66 13.71
C ALA A 182 -15.39 1.98 13.42
N ALA A 183 -14.91 2.02 12.17
CA ALA A 183 -13.63 1.48 11.76
C ALA A 183 -12.47 2.24 12.42
N PHE A 184 -12.55 3.57 12.48
CA PHE A 184 -11.53 4.35 13.16
C PHE A 184 -11.52 4.12 14.67
N GLU A 185 -12.69 4.13 15.31
CA GLU A 185 -12.81 3.78 16.72
C GLU A 185 -12.27 2.36 16.99
N PHE A 186 -12.63 1.39 16.15
CA PHE A 186 -12.12 0.04 16.25
C PHE A 186 -10.59 -0.01 16.21
N LEU A 187 -9.97 0.61 15.21
CA LEU A 187 -8.51 0.57 15.04
C LEU A 187 -7.77 1.23 16.20
N THR A 188 -8.28 2.35 16.71
CA THR A 188 -7.68 3.06 17.85
C THR A 188 -7.83 2.29 19.16
N ARG A 189 -8.99 1.67 19.41
CA ARG A 189 -9.20 0.80 20.57
C ARG A 189 -8.38 -0.48 20.47
N ALA A 190 -8.42 -1.14 19.32
CA ALA A 190 -7.70 -2.38 19.07
C ALA A 190 -6.19 -2.18 19.23
N TYR A 191 -5.60 -1.17 18.59
CA TYR A 191 -4.14 -1.04 18.53
C TYR A 191 -3.53 -0.09 19.56
N PHE A 192 -4.26 0.91 20.02
CA PHE A 192 -3.75 1.92 20.95
C PHE A 192 -4.44 1.87 22.32
N GLY A 193 -5.54 1.11 22.45
CA GLY A 193 -6.28 1.01 23.71
C GLY A 193 -7.00 2.29 24.11
N VAL A 194 -7.28 3.16 23.13
CA VAL A 194 -7.92 4.46 23.35
C VAL A 194 -9.16 4.58 22.48
N SER A 195 -10.22 5.14 23.04
CA SER A 195 -11.37 5.60 22.27
C SER A 195 -11.09 7.02 21.79
N PRO A 196 -11.28 7.33 20.50
CA PRO A 196 -10.97 8.66 19.99
C PRO A 196 -12.06 9.65 20.40
N GLU A 197 -11.69 10.72 21.10
CA GLU A 197 -12.61 11.83 21.44
C GLU A 197 -13.18 12.53 20.18
N MET A 198 -12.56 12.32 19.02
CA MET A 198 -12.77 13.08 17.79
C MET A 198 -13.61 12.35 16.70
N GLY A 199 -14.15 11.15 16.99
CA GLY A 199 -15.13 10.43 16.16
C GLY A 199 -15.07 10.65 14.63
N SER A 200 -16.18 11.13 14.05
CA SER A 200 -16.37 11.40 12.61
C SER A 200 -15.43 12.46 12.04
N ASP A 201 -14.98 13.42 12.86
CA ASP A 201 -14.06 14.47 12.43
C ASP A 201 -12.72 13.87 12.02
N PHE A 202 -12.27 12.80 12.70
CA PHE A 202 -11.01 12.14 12.36
C PHE A 202 -11.04 11.45 11.00
N SER A 203 -12.16 10.80 10.64
CA SER A 203 -12.33 10.21 9.31
C SER A 203 -12.23 11.30 8.23
N SER A 204 -12.91 12.44 8.43
CA SER A 204 -12.83 13.58 7.52
C SER A 204 -11.40 14.14 7.42
N LEU A 205 -10.69 14.29 8.54
CA LEU A 205 -9.28 14.73 8.57
C LEU A 205 -8.38 13.77 7.79
N THR A 206 -8.58 12.46 7.95
CA THR A 206 -7.81 11.42 7.26
C THR A 206 -8.08 11.45 5.75
N ALA A 207 -9.36 11.57 5.35
CA ALA A 207 -9.74 11.66 3.94
C ALA A 207 -9.14 12.90 3.27
N LYS A 208 -9.20 14.07 3.92
CA LYS A 208 -8.58 15.31 3.44
C LYS A 208 -7.06 15.18 3.30
N TRP A 209 -6.40 14.61 4.31
CA TRP A 209 -4.95 14.37 4.28
C TRP A 209 -4.53 13.38 3.18
N LEU A 210 -5.35 12.36 2.91
CA LEU A 210 -5.07 11.36 1.89
C LEU A 210 -5.29 11.90 0.47
N LEU A 211 -6.26 12.79 0.28
CA LEU A 211 -6.63 13.35 -1.02
C LEU A 211 -5.43 13.79 -1.88
N PRO A 212 -4.51 14.67 -1.43
CA PRO A 212 -3.35 15.07 -2.23
C PRO A 212 -2.35 13.94 -2.53
N GLN A 213 -2.39 12.84 -1.78
CA GLN A 213 -1.52 11.67 -2.01
C GLN A 213 -2.11 10.69 -3.02
N VAL A 214 -3.43 10.66 -3.21
CA VAL A 214 -4.09 9.68 -4.10
C VAL A 214 -4.75 10.31 -5.31
N SER A 215 -5.04 11.62 -5.27
CA SER A 215 -5.72 12.31 -6.36
C SER A 215 -5.05 12.09 -7.71
N PRO A 216 -3.71 12.06 -7.86
CA PRO A 216 -3.10 11.85 -9.18
C PRO A 216 -3.44 10.51 -9.83
N VAL A 217 -3.71 9.47 -9.02
CA VAL A 217 -3.92 8.09 -9.48
C VAL A 217 -5.34 7.58 -9.28
N LYS A 218 -6.27 8.46 -8.88
CA LYS A 218 -7.66 8.11 -8.64
C LYS A 218 -8.60 9.16 -9.22
N SER A 219 -9.60 8.69 -9.96
CA SER A 219 -10.78 9.47 -10.30
C SER A 219 -11.85 9.28 -9.21
N PHE A 220 -12.49 10.36 -8.80
CA PHE A 220 -13.52 10.38 -7.77
C PHE A 220 -14.93 10.63 -8.34
N GLY A 221 -15.04 11.16 -9.56
CA GLY A 221 -16.32 11.28 -10.26
C GLY A 221 -17.28 12.34 -9.69
N PHE A 222 -16.81 13.22 -8.80
CA PHE A 222 -17.60 14.35 -8.31
C PHE A 222 -17.45 15.61 -9.16
N LEU A 223 -16.52 15.62 -10.12
CA LEU A 223 -16.31 16.71 -11.08
C LEU A 223 -16.52 16.22 -12.51
N PRO A 224 -16.88 17.12 -13.45
CA PRO A 224 -16.77 16.83 -14.88
C PRO A 224 -15.34 16.41 -15.25
N SER A 225 -15.20 15.43 -16.12
CA SER A 225 -13.93 14.74 -16.43
C SER A 225 -12.75 15.67 -16.68
N MET A 226 -12.89 16.66 -17.56
CA MET A 226 -11.79 17.58 -17.89
C MET A 226 -11.43 18.54 -16.76
N LEU A 227 -12.42 18.92 -15.94
CA LEU A 227 -12.18 19.72 -14.75
C LEU A 227 -11.44 18.90 -13.69
N GLU A 228 -11.81 17.63 -13.53
CA GLU A 228 -11.12 16.71 -12.65
C GLU A 228 -9.67 16.46 -13.10
N ASP A 229 -9.44 16.19 -14.38
CA ASP A 229 -8.10 15.92 -14.94
C ASP A 229 -7.17 17.12 -14.74
N PHE A 230 -7.67 18.32 -14.98
CA PHE A 230 -6.91 19.55 -14.76
C PHE A 230 -6.58 19.78 -13.28
N LEU A 231 -7.56 19.65 -12.38
CA LEU A 231 -7.39 19.98 -10.96
C LEU A 231 -6.63 18.90 -10.18
N LEU A 232 -6.82 17.62 -10.51
CA LEU A 232 -6.38 16.50 -9.69
C LEU A 232 -5.27 15.65 -10.33
N HIS A 233 -5.20 15.60 -11.67
CA HIS A 233 -4.33 14.67 -12.40
C HIS A 233 -3.19 15.36 -13.16
N THR A 234 -3.21 16.68 -13.25
CA THR A 234 -2.19 17.45 -13.98
C THR A 234 -1.10 18.01 -13.07
N PHE A 235 -1.42 18.54 -11.89
CA PHE A 235 -0.42 19.05 -10.95
C PHE A 235 -0.63 18.48 -9.54
N PRO A 236 0.45 18.31 -8.75
CA PRO A 236 0.30 17.84 -7.38
C PRO A 236 -0.41 18.90 -6.53
N LEU A 237 -1.39 18.46 -5.73
CA LEU A 237 -2.07 19.34 -4.80
C LEU A 237 -1.10 19.85 -3.71
N PRO A 238 -1.10 21.15 -3.37
CA PRO A 238 -0.20 21.69 -2.36
C PRO A 238 -0.44 21.08 -0.98
N SER A 239 0.60 20.53 -0.37
CA SER A 239 0.53 19.95 0.98
C SER A 239 0.14 20.95 2.07
N ALA A 240 0.38 22.24 1.84
CA ALA A 240 -0.02 23.32 2.73
C ALA A 240 -1.53 23.31 3.04
N LEU A 241 -2.37 22.85 2.10
CA LEU A 241 -3.82 22.78 2.26
C LEU A 241 -4.27 21.82 3.38
N VAL A 242 -3.45 20.82 3.71
CA VAL A 242 -3.79 19.76 4.67
C VAL A 242 -2.84 19.71 5.86
N LYS A 243 -1.94 20.69 5.99
CA LYS A 243 -0.90 20.69 7.04
C LYS A 243 -1.49 20.75 8.44
N SER A 244 -2.51 21.58 8.67
CA SER A 244 -3.20 21.68 9.96
C SER A 244 -3.92 20.38 10.33
N ASP A 245 -4.54 19.74 9.34
CA ASP A 245 -5.29 18.51 9.52
C ASP A 245 -4.34 17.35 9.82
N TYR A 246 -3.24 17.22 9.07
CA TYR A 246 -2.16 16.30 9.37
C TYR A 246 -1.59 16.51 10.78
N LYS A 247 -1.42 17.77 11.22
CA LYS A 247 -0.94 18.05 12.58
C LYS A 247 -1.89 17.49 13.64
N LYS A 248 -3.21 17.62 13.48
CA LYS A 248 -4.19 17.03 14.41
C LYS A 248 -4.07 15.50 14.48
N LEU A 249 -3.92 14.85 13.33
CA LEU A 249 -3.68 13.40 13.25
C LEU A 249 -2.38 13.02 13.99
N TYR A 250 -1.30 13.75 13.72
CA TYR A 250 -0.01 13.56 14.36
C TYR A 250 -0.09 13.74 15.89
N ASP A 251 -0.71 14.81 16.37
CA ASP A 251 -0.83 15.10 17.80
C ASP A 251 -1.60 13.98 18.53
N PHE A 252 -2.66 13.44 17.90
CA PHE A 252 -3.40 12.30 18.43
C PHE A 252 -2.51 11.06 18.59
N PHE A 253 -1.78 10.64 17.54
CA PHE A 253 -0.92 9.46 17.62
C PHE A 253 0.27 9.70 18.55
N SER A 254 0.83 10.90 18.57
CA SER A 254 1.94 11.28 19.44
C SER A 254 1.53 11.27 20.93
N LYS A 255 0.31 11.71 21.27
CA LYS A 255 -0.22 11.61 22.64
C LYS A 255 -0.40 10.17 23.09
N ASN A 256 -0.78 9.28 22.18
CA ASN A 256 -1.08 7.87 22.48
C ASN A 256 0.08 6.91 22.14
N ARG A 257 1.30 7.44 22.00
CA ARG A 257 2.47 6.69 21.54
C ARG A 257 3.11 5.79 22.59
N ASP A 258 2.66 5.80 23.84
CA ASP A 258 3.36 5.15 24.95
C ASP A 258 3.60 3.65 24.71
N LEU A 259 2.59 2.95 24.18
CA LEU A 259 2.70 1.54 23.80
C LEU A 259 3.71 1.34 22.68
N VAL A 260 3.70 2.22 21.67
CA VAL A 260 4.63 2.18 20.52
C VAL A 260 6.06 2.52 20.97
N SER A 261 6.22 3.48 21.87
CA SER A 261 7.53 3.99 22.32
C SER A 261 8.23 3.03 23.27
N ARG A 262 7.48 2.38 24.17
CA ARG A 262 8.01 1.28 25.00
C ARG A 262 8.56 0.18 24.10
N ARG A 263 7.81 -0.19 23.06
CA ARG A 263 8.22 -1.26 22.16
C ARG A 263 9.36 -0.87 21.22
N GLY A 264 9.39 0.37 20.76
CA GLY A 264 10.51 0.91 19.99
C GLY A 264 11.85 0.72 20.72
N ARG A 265 11.88 1.03 22.02
CA ARG A 265 13.06 0.85 22.90
C ARG A 265 13.45 -0.62 23.09
N GLU A 266 12.49 -1.49 23.40
CA GLU A 266 12.75 -2.93 23.54
C GLU A 266 13.30 -3.55 22.24
N ASN A 267 12.81 -3.09 21.08
CA ASN A 267 13.24 -3.58 19.78
C ASN A 267 14.66 -3.11 19.45
N SER A 268 15.01 -1.84 19.71
CA SER A 268 16.38 -1.35 19.48
C SER A 268 17.38 -2.08 20.37
N GLU A 269 17.08 -2.27 21.65
CA GLU A 269 17.94 -3.01 22.58
C GLU A 269 18.13 -4.48 22.18
N SER A 270 17.07 -5.13 21.65
CA SER A 270 17.14 -6.51 21.16
C SER A 270 18.00 -6.63 19.90
N LEU A 271 17.89 -5.66 18.98
CA LEU A 271 18.72 -5.61 17.77
C LEU A 271 20.20 -5.37 18.11
N GLU A 272 20.49 -4.39 18.97
CA GLU A 272 21.86 -4.13 19.44
C GLU A 272 22.50 -5.36 20.08
N LYS A 273 21.75 -6.07 20.95
CA LYS A 273 22.21 -7.34 21.54
C LYS A 273 22.51 -8.39 20.48
N LYS A 274 21.64 -8.58 19.49
CA LYS A 274 21.89 -9.53 18.39
C LYS A 274 23.12 -9.16 17.57
N HIS A 275 23.30 -7.88 17.23
CA HIS A 275 24.48 -7.41 16.51
C HIS A 275 25.77 -7.61 17.31
N ALA A 276 25.74 -7.39 18.63
CA ALA A 276 26.87 -7.66 19.52
C ALA A 276 27.20 -9.15 19.59
N THR A 277 26.20 -10.03 19.72
CA THR A 277 26.40 -11.49 19.73
C THR A 277 26.98 -11.98 18.40
N ILE A 278 26.45 -11.54 17.26
CA ILE A 278 26.97 -11.93 15.94
C ILE A 278 28.42 -11.47 15.78
N SER A 279 28.73 -10.22 16.14
CA SER A 279 30.09 -9.68 16.07
C SER A 279 31.08 -10.48 16.94
N SER A 280 30.65 -10.87 18.16
CA SER A 280 31.47 -11.69 19.05
C SER A 280 31.72 -13.11 18.53
N SER A 281 30.72 -13.71 17.88
CA SER A 281 30.83 -15.04 17.27
C SER A 281 31.76 -15.06 16.04
N LEU A 282 31.76 -13.98 15.25
CA LEU A 282 32.66 -13.81 14.12
C LEU A 282 34.11 -13.56 14.58
N SER A 283 34.32 -12.77 15.63
CA SER A 283 35.67 -12.61 16.21
C SER A 283 36.21 -13.90 16.82
N ALA A 284 35.36 -14.70 17.47
CA ALA A 284 35.77 -15.97 18.07
C ALA A 284 36.15 -17.01 17.01
N SER A 285 35.43 -17.08 15.89
CA SER A 285 35.74 -17.96 14.76
C SER A 285 37.00 -17.56 13.97
N THR A 286 37.44 -16.30 14.09
CA THR A 286 38.67 -15.82 13.45
C THR A 286 39.91 -16.15 14.29
N LEU A 287 39.75 -16.31 15.61
CA LEU A 287 40.84 -16.65 16.55
C LEU A 287 41.14 -18.16 16.64
N THR A 288 40.25 -19.03 16.16
CA THR A 288 40.42 -20.50 16.19
C THR A 288 41.02 -21.08 14.90
N VAL A 289 41.41 -20.25 13.94
CA VAL A 289 42.04 -20.65 12.66
C VAL A 289 43.53 -20.24 12.60
N GLY A 290 44.12 -19.83 13.73
CA GLY A 290 45.54 -19.49 13.86
C GLY A 290 46.37 -20.61 14.49
#